data_AF-A0A2P4YT70-F1
#
_entry.id   AF-A0A2P4YT70-F1
#
_cell.length_a   1.000
_cell.length_b   1.000
_cell.length_c   1.000
_cell.angle_alpha   90.00
_cell.angle_beta   90.00
_cell.angle_gamma   90.00
#
_symmetry.space_group_name_H-M   'P 1'
#
loop_
_entity.id
_entity.type
_entity.pdbx_description
1 polymer ?
#
loop_
_entity_poly.entity_id
_entity_poly.type
_entity_poly.pdbx_seq_one_letter_code
_entity_poly.pdbx_strand_id
1 'polypeptide(L)'
;MVQRILQLSQSRKADVNPDRAVLLAKRIELALYSRAGSLTEYCNLATLRRRLQSLVASSVHEAAASETVVSRKRRVVARNLMHVHRAKRRRCTYTTSSASIFAMIGEDCTRLVFSFLDGKEVMRQRMLNRFAAAFLPSCVLSLTVEVAQLTQGLASNSSMLQMTNLQQLVVHKAVAPRVGSAATPLYAWGCAELPTNQSNDGESAVLALAGALNTGVFPSLKKLQLISVFVNTMSCNGLRALCSALETGCCPLLEDLLLAGNSLADLGAYEVARLLQSAQAPHLTRLDLRRNFIGETGLRAVLAALAQTQRNSSLSLKVLCMGGNLVTDNCVNELQRLLGGSTCPSLRFLGLEDNFLSAEGVQLVLEKAAVNTSSRARRVSCDRDAST
;
A
#
# COMPACT_ATOMS: atom_id res chain seq x y z
N MET A 1 -5.80 31.35 -6.05
CA MET A 1 -4.85 30.21 -5.90
C MET A 1 -3.49 30.51 -6.53
N VAL A 2 -3.46 31.01 -7.78
CA VAL A 2 -2.23 31.34 -8.55
C VAL A 2 -1.19 32.15 -7.78
N GLN A 3 -1.56 33.28 -7.16
CA GLN A 3 -0.61 34.12 -6.42
C GLN A 3 0.10 33.36 -5.29
N ARG A 4 -0.61 32.45 -4.61
CA ARG A 4 -0.03 31.64 -3.53
C ARG A 4 0.89 30.55 -4.08
N ILE A 5 0.57 29.96 -5.23
CA ILE A 5 1.46 29.02 -5.94
C ILE A 5 2.76 29.73 -6.36
N LEU A 6 2.65 30.96 -6.87
CA LEU A 6 3.81 31.78 -7.23
C LEU A 6 4.65 32.14 -6.00
N GLN A 7 4.04 32.54 -4.88
CA GLN A 7 4.76 32.78 -3.62
C GLN A 7 5.51 31.53 -3.13
N LEU A 8 4.91 30.33 -3.24
CA LEU A 8 5.58 29.07 -2.90
C LEU A 8 6.82 28.82 -3.77
N SER A 9 6.80 29.22 -5.05
CA SER A 9 7.96 29.11 -5.95
C SER A 9 9.05 30.16 -5.69
N GLN A 10 8.67 31.39 -5.32
CA GLN A 10 9.60 32.53 -5.13
C GLN A 10 10.53 32.37 -3.93
N SER A 11 10.16 31.53 -2.95
CA SER A 11 11.02 31.19 -1.81
C SER A 11 12.29 30.41 -2.18
N ARG A 12 12.38 29.86 -3.40
CA ARG A 12 13.59 29.23 -3.94
C ARG A 12 14.21 30.16 -4.98
N LYS A 13 15.46 30.60 -4.75
CA LYS A 13 16.30 31.38 -5.68
C LYS A 13 16.52 30.61 -6.99
N ALA A 14 15.57 30.66 -7.92
CA ALA A 14 15.71 30.12 -9.26
C ALA A 14 15.33 31.21 -10.26
N ASP A 15 16.22 31.48 -11.23
CA ASP A 15 15.99 32.34 -12.39
C ASP A 15 14.91 31.74 -13.30
N VAL A 16 13.66 31.83 -12.87
CA VAL A 16 12.51 31.38 -13.65
C VAL A 16 11.91 32.59 -14.36
N ASN A 17 11.88 32.55 -15.70
CA ASN A 17 11.21 33.55 -16.51
C ASN A 17 9.76 33.77 -15.98
N PRO A 18 9.37 35.01 -15.64
CA PRO A 18 8.11 35.30 -14.96
C PRO A 18 6.89 34.86 -15.76
N ASP A 19 6.91 34.97 -17.09
CA ASP A 19 5.80 34.56 -17.95
C ASP A 19 5.59 33.04 -17.94
N ARG A 20 6.71 32.28 -17.92
CA ARG A 20 6.67 30.82 -17.78
C ARG A 20 6.18 30.40 -16.40
N ALA A 21 6.55 31.12 -15.34
CA ALA A 21 6.08 30.86 -13.99
C ALA A 21 4.56 31.07 -13.87
N VAL A 22 4.02 32.14 -14.45
CA VAL A 22 2.57 32.42 -14.46
C VAL A 22 1.82 31.35 -15.24
N LEU A 23 2.31 30.96 -16.42
CA LEU A 23 1.67 29.90 -17.21
C LEU A 23 1.68 28.55 -16.46
N LEU A 24 2.80 28.21 -15.82
CA LEU A 24 2.90 27.00 -14.99
C LEU A 24 1.93 27.06 -13.82
N ALA A 25 1.84 28.20 -13.11
CA ALA A 25 0.93 28.38 -11.99
C ALA A 25 -0.54 28.23 -12.41
N LYS A 26 -0.92 28.74 -13.59
CA LYS A 26 -2.26 28.50 -14.18
C LYS A 26 -2.52 27.02 -14.47
N ARG A 27 -1.54 26.30 -15.02
CA ARG A 27 -1.65 24.85 -15.27
C ARG A 27 -1.80 24.06 -13.96
N ILE A 28 -1.03 24.43 -12.94
CA ILE A 28 -1.13 23.84 -11.60
C ILE A 28 -2.50 24.12 -10.99
N GLU A 29 -3.00 25.35 -11.07
CA GLU A 29 -4.33 25.71 -10.58
C GLU A 29 -5.43 24.88 -11.26
N LEU A 30 -5.40 24.76 -12.59
CA LEU A 30 -6.34 23.94 -13.34
C LEU A 30 -6.25 22.46 -12.94
N ALA A 31 -5.05 21.91 -12.73
CA ALA A 31 -4.86 20.54 -12.31
C ALA A 31 -5.32 20.28 -10.86
N LEU A 32 -5.13 21.26 -9.96
CA LEU A 32 -5.65 21.21 -8.59
C LEU A 32 -7.18 21.32 -8.56
N TYR A 33 -7.75 22.13 -9.45
CA TYR A 33 -9.20 22.24 -9.62
C TYR A 33 -9.81 20.94 -10.15
N SER A 34 -9.24 20.34 -11.19
CA SER A 34 -9.76 19.10 -11.79
C SER A 34 -9.66 17.88 -10.87
N ARG A 35 -8.76 17.91 -9.89
CA ARG A 35 -8.55 16.81 -8.93
C ARG A 35 -9.29 17.01 -7.61
N ALA A 36 -9.79 18.20 -7.32
CA ALA A 36 -10.57 18.45 -6.12
C ALA A 36 -11.92 17.74 -6.23
N GLY A 37 -12.34 17.09 -5.14
CA GLY A 37 -13.63 16.42 -5.06
C GLY A 37 -14.81 17.36 -4.86
N SER A 38 -14.54 18.59 -4.42
CA SER A 38 -15.55 19.63 -4.16
C SER A 38 -14.95 21.03 -4.32
N LEU A 39 -15.81 22.04 -4.51
CA LEU A 39 -15.37 23.45 -4.54
C LEU A 39 -14.77 23.87 -3.20
N THR A 40 -15.32 23.35 -2.09
CA THR A 40 -14.84 23.60 -0.74
C THR A 40 -13.44 23.01 -0.52
N GLU A 41 -13.19 21.79 -1.01
CA GLU A 41 -11.86 21.19 -1.03
C GLU A 41 -10.88 22.01 -1.88
N TYR A 42 -11.32 22.47 -3.05
CA TYR A 42 -10.50 23.32 -3.92
C TYR A 42 -10.08 24.62 -3.23
N CYS A 43 -11.04 25.34 -2.64
CA CYS A 43 -10.84 26.63 -1.97
C CYS A 43 -10.08 26.51 -0.65
N ASN A 44 -10.00 25.32 -0.04
CA ASN A 44 -9.31 25.13 1.23
C ASN A 44 -7.78 25.31 1.09
N LEU A 45 -7.27 26.43 1.62
CA LEU A 45 -5.85 26.77 1.57
C LEU A 45 -4.99 25.93 2.53
N ALA A 46 -5.57 25.34 3.58
CA ALA A 46 -4.82 24.50 4.52
C ALA A 46 -4.31 23.23 3.82
N THR A 47 -5.12 22.65 2.93
CA THR A 47 -4.76 21.44 2.17
C THR A 47 -3.88 21.72 0.95
N LEU A 48 -3.76 22.99 0.51
CA LEU A 48 -3.09 23.38 -0.72
C LEU A 48 -1.66 22.82 -0.84
N ARG A 49 -0.86 22.96 0.21
CA ARG A 49 0.54 22.51 0.20
C ARG A 49 0.64 21.00 -0.06
N ARG A 50 -0.19 20.20 0.63
CA ARG A 50 -0.20 18.74 0.47
C ARG A 50 -0.81 18.30 -0.86
N ARG A 51 -1.85 18.98 -1.36
CA ARG A 51 -2.40 18.74 -2.70
C ARG A 51 -1.37 19.04 -3.80
N LEU A 52 -0.61 20.12 -3.65
CA LEU A 52 0.49 20.45 -4.55
C LEU A 52 1.61 19.40 -4.50
N GLN A 53 1.98 18.94 -3.30
CA GLN A 53 2.96 17.87 -3.12
C GLN A 53 2.52 16.58 -3.81
N SER A 54 1.26 16.16 -3.60
CA SER A 54 0.66 15.01 -4.29
C SER A 54 0.69 15.18 -5.81
N LEU A 55 0.28 16.36 -6.31
CA LEU A 55 0.29 16.67 -7.74
C LEU A 55 1.68 16.56 -8.35
N VAL A 56 2.71 17.12 -7.69
CA VAL A 56 4.10 17.05 -8.15
C VAL A 56 4.63 15.62 -8.09
N ALA A 57 4.36 14.88 -7.01
CA ALA A 57 4.78 13.48 -6.89
C ALA A 57 4.17 12.64 -8.03
N SER A 58 2.84 12.71 -8.20
CA SER A 58 2.17 11.97 -9.27
C SER A 58 2.66 12.39 -10.66
N SER A 59 2.87 13.68 -10.93
CA SER A 59 3.27 14.14 -12.27
C SER A 59 4.69 13.70 -12.65
N VAL A 60 5.63 13.74 -11.70
CA VAL A 60 7.01 13.29 -11.91
C VAL A 60 7.05 11.78 -12.19
N HIS A 61 6.34 10.99 -11.38
CA HIS A 61 6.33 9.53 -11.56
C HIS A 61 5.49 9.10 -12.78
N GLU A 62 4.43 9.82 -13.13
CA GLU A 62 3.65 9.57 -14.35
C GLU A 62 4.46 9.83 -15.62
N ALA A 63 5.25 10.91 -15.64
CA ALA A 63 6.16 11.20 -16.75
C ALA A 63 7.19 10.08 -16.93
N ALA A 64 7.83 9.67 -15.82
CA ALA A 64 8.78 8.55 -15.83
C ALA A 64 8.12 7.23 -16.27
N ALA A 65 6.92 6.92 -15.77
CA ALA A 65 6.20 5.71 -16.15
C ALA A 65 5.83 5.71 -17.64
N SER A 66 5.36 6.84 -18.18
CA SER A 66 5.03 6.99 -19.60
C SER A 66 6.23 6.75 -20.52
N GLU A 67 7.41 7.26 -20.16
CA GLU A 67 8.66 7.01 -20.89
C GLU A 67 9.03 5.52 -20.90
N THR A 68 8.88 4.85 -19.75
CA THR A 68 9.17 3.40 -19.66
C THR A 68 8.17 2.56 -20.46
N VAL A 69 6.88 2.92 -20.50
CA VAL A 69 5.86 2.22 -21.30
C VAL A 69 6.14 2.35 -22.79
N VAL A 70 6.52 3.55 -23.27
CA VAL A 70 6.90 3.77 -24.67
C VAL A 70 8.15 2.96 -25.03
N SER A 71 9.16 2.95 -24.17
CA SER A 71 10.37 2.13 -24.34
C SER A 71 10.06 0.63 -24.35
N ARG A 72 9.16 0.16 -23.45
CA ARG A 72 8.74 -1.24 -23.37
C ARG A 72 7.93 -1.66 -24.60
N LYS A 73 7.03 -0.82 -25.12
CA LYS A 73 6.33 -1.07 -26.40
C LYS A 73 7.33 -1.20 -27.55
N ARG A 74 8.32 -0.32 -27.65
CA ARG A 74 9.41 -0.43 -28.66
C ARG A 74 10.22 -1.71 -28.51
N ARG A 75 10.56 -2.13 -27.29
CA ARG A 75 11.27 -3.39 -27.02
C ARG A 75 10.43 -4.64 -27.26
N VAL A 76 9.12 -4.61 -26.98
CA VAL A 76 8.21 -5.74 -27.27
C VAL A 76 8.05 -5.90 -28.78
N VAL A 77 7.93 -4.81 -29.55
CA VAL A 77 7.94 -4.87 -31.02
C VAL A 77 9.25 -5.47 -31.53
N ALA A 78 10.40 -5.09 -30.96
CA ALA A 78 11.69 -5.67 -31.32
C ALA A 78 11.85 -7.16 -30.90
N ARG A 79 11.29 -7.57 -29.76
CA ARG A 79 11.28 -8.98 -29.32
C ARG A 79 10.34 -9.86 -30.14
N ASN A 80 9.22 -9.31 -30.62
CA ASN A 80 8.30 -10.03 -31.50
C ASN A 80 8.89 -10.31 -32.89
N LEU A 81 9.98 -9.61 -33.26
CA LEU A 81 10.77 -9.89 -34.47
C LEU A 81 11.87 -10.95 -34.23
N MET A 82 12.13 -11.34 -32.98
CA MET A 82 13.25 -12.22 -32.60
C MET A 82 12.84 -13.20 -31.49
N HIS A 83 12.05 -14.22 -31.82
CA HIS A 83 12.04 -15.46 -31.03
C HIS A 83 11.55 -16.68 -31.83
N VAL A 84 12.49 -17.35 -32.49
CA VAL A 84 12.52 -18.82 -32.54
C VAL A 84 13.63 -19.21 -31.57
N HIS A 85 13.31 -19.97 -30.52
CA HIS A 85 14.06 -21.15 -30.05
C HIS A 85 13.47 -21.65 -28.72
N ARG A 86 13.02 -22.90 -28.78
CA ARG A 86 12.34 -23.68 -27.75
C ARG A 86 13.40 -24.29 -26.82
N ALA A 87 13.52 -23.79 -25.59
CA ALA A 87 14.38 -24.43 -24.59
C ALA A 87 13.73 -25.72 -24.07
N LYS A 88 14.39 -26.85 -24.33
CA LYS A 88 13.97 -28.19 -23.90
C LYS A 88 13.84 -28.26 -22.37
N ARG A 89 12.64 -28.63 -21.90
CA ARG A 89 12.37 -29.07 -20.53
C ARG A 89 13.30 -30.23 -20.15
N ARG A 90 14.18 -30.03 -19.18
CA ARG A 90 14.78 -31.16 -18.43
C ARG A 90 13.83 -31.51 -17.28
N ARG A 91 13.07 -32.61 -17.45
CA ARG A 91 12.48 -33.34 -16.31
C ARG A 91 13.65 -33.95 -15.53
N CYS A 92 13.84 -33.54 -14.28
CA CYS A 92 14.81 -34.14 -13.39
C CYS A 92 14.06 -35.13 -12.50
N THR A 93 14.35 -36.41 -12.69
CA THR A 93 13.84 -37.55 -11.92
C THR A 93 14.41 -37.54 -10.51
N TYR A 94 13.56 -37.88 -9.54
CA TYR A 94 13.91 -38.04 -8.14
C TYR A 94 14.93 -39.17 -7.98
N THR A 95 16.10 -38.87 -7.41
CA THR A 95 16.98 -39.88 -6.83
C THR A 95 17.17 -39.56 -5.35
N THR A 96 16.52 -40.37 -4.52
CA THR A 96 16.64 -40.46 -3.08
C THR A 96 18.01 -41.03 -2.72
N SER A 97 19.03 -40.19 -2.64
CA SER A 97 20.26 -40.50 -1.88
C SER A 97 21.12 -39.27 -1.71
N SER A 98 21.09 -38.66 -0.53
CA SER A 98 22.27 -38.06 0.10
C SER A 98 21.92 -37.69 1.53
N ALA A 99 22.70 -38.20 2.47
CA ALA A 99 22.56 -37.97 3.90
C ALA A 99 22.53 -36.45 4.19
N SER A 100 21.34 -35.91 4.45
CA SER A 100 21.19 -34.58 5.00
C SER A 100 21.07 -34.73 6.52
N ILE A 101 21.79 -33.91 7.29
CA ILE A 101 21.66 -33.85 8.75
C ILE A 101 20.19 -33.57 9.13
N PHE A 102 19.44 -32.89 8.25
CA PHE A 102 18.01 -32.63 8.38
C PHE A 102 17.13 -33.88 8.29
N ALA A 103 17.52 -34.91 7.54
CA ALA A 103 16.82 -36.21 7.55
C ALA A 103 16.95 -36.91 8.91
N MET A 104 18.00 -36.61 9.67
CA MET A 104 18.27 -37.19 10.99
C MET A 104 17.57 -36.43 12.12
N ILE A 105 17.34 -35.12 11.96
CA ILE A 105 16.60 -34.27 12.91
C ILE A 105 15.07 -34.38 12.72
N GLY A 106 14.61 -34.80 11.53
CA GLY A 106 13.20 -34.89 11.17
C GLY A 106 12.63 -33.58 10.59
N GLU A 107 11.72 -33.69 9.63
CA GLU A 107 11.15 -32.52 8.93
C GLU A 107 10.40 -31.56 9.87
N ASP A 108 9.75 -32.08 10.91
CA ASP A 108 8.95 -31.26 11.83
C ASP A 108 9.84 -30.46 12.79
N CYS A 109 10.89 -31.08 13.33
CA CYS A 109 11.86 -30.39 14.16
C CYS A 109 12.62 -29.32 13.36
N THR A 110 12.94 -29.59 12.09
CA THR A 110 13.59 -28.58 11.24
C THR A 110 12.66 -27.42 10.92
N ARG A 111 11.38 -27.67 10.60
CA ARG A 111 10.37 -26.59 10.49
C ARG A 111 10.27 -25.76 11.76
N LEU A 112 10.26 -26.40 12.93
CA LEU A 112 10.20 -25.70 14.22
C LEU A 112 11.43 -24.81 14.43
N VAL A 113 12.64 -25.34 14.20
CA VAL A 113 13.89 -24.58 14.35
C VAL A 113 13.92 -23.37 13.40
N PHE A 114 13.56 -23.56 12.13
CA PHE A 114 13.55 -22.47 11.15
C PHE A 114 12.36 -21.51 11.29
N SER A 115 11.31 -21.87 12.04
CA SER A 115 10.19 -20.96 12.32
C SER A 115 10.58 -19.78 13.22
N PHE A 116 11.63 -19.94 14.03
CA PHE A 116 12.19 -18.87 14.87
C PHE A 116 13.13 -17.91 14.13
N LEU A 117 13.53 -18.24 12.90
CA LEU A 117 14.45 -17.44 12.11
C LEU A 117 13.69 -16.53 11.14
N ASP A 118 14.19 -15.30 10.95
CA ASP A 118 13.63 -14.39 9.95
C ASP A 118 13.85 -14.96 8.53
N GLY A 119 12.88 -14.73 7.63
CA GLY A 119 12.89 -15.32 6.29
C GLY A 119 14.14 -15.00 5.51
N LYS A 120 14.74 -13.82 5.72
CA LYS A 120 16.03 -13.45 5.10
C LYS A 120 17.16 -14.38 5.51
N GLU A 121 17.20 -14.79 6.77
CA GLU A 121 18.23 -15.68 7.30
C GLU A 121 18.00 -17.11 6.82
N VAL A 122 16.75 -17.59 6.87
CA VAL A 122 16.37 -18.90 6.29
C VAL A 122 16.75 -18.98 4.81
N MET A 123 16.57 -17.88 4.06
CA MET A 123 16.94 -17.79 2.65
C MET A 123 18.45 -17.80 2.39
N ARG A 124 19.27 -17.36 3.35
CA ARG A 124 20.75 -17.51 3.28
C ARG A 124 21.16 -18.96 3.50
N GLN A 125 20.51 -19.64 4.43
CA GLN A 125 20.81 -21.03 4.76
C GLN A 125 20.45 -22.03 3.64
N ARG A 126 19.75 -21.59 2.57
CA ARG A 126 19.55 -22.37 1.34
C ARG A 126 20.86 -22.78 0.65
N MET A 127 21.92 -22.01 0.85
CA MET A 127 23.23 -22.31 0.25
C MET A 127 23.96 -23.47 0.92
N LEU A 128 23.49 -23.95 2.08
CA LEU A 128 24.16 -25.01 2.84
C LEU A 128 24.07 -26.38 2.17
N ASN A 129 22.92 -26.72 1.58
CA ASN A 129 22.70 -28.02 0.95
C ASN A 129 21.56 -27.96 -0.08
N ARG A 130 21.56 -28.85 -1.05
CA ARG A 130 20.48 -29.03 -2.04
C ARG A 130 19.13 -29.35 -1.39
N PHE A 131 19.12 -30.11 -0.29
CA PHE A 131 17.90 -30.33 0.51
C PHE A 131 17.39 -29.01 1.12
N ALA A 132 18.29 -28.24 1.72
CA ALA A 132 17.97 -26.94 2.32
C ALA A 132 17.45 -25.94 1.26
N ALA A 133 18.03 -25.93 0.06
CA ALA A 133 17.58 -25.09 -1.05
C ALA A 133 16.12 -25.36 -1.49
N ALA A 134 15.66 -26.62 -1.38
CA ALA A 134 14.29 -27.01 -1.74
C ALA A 134 13.30 -26.91 -0.58
N PHE A 135 13.73 -27.25 0.64
CA PHE A 135 12.85 -27.36 1.81
C PHE A 135 12.71 -26.05 2.59
N LEU A 136 13.80 -25.29 2.79
CA LEU A 136 13.77 -24.08 3.59
C LEU A 136 12.79 -23.00 3.09
N PRO A 137 12.58 -22.80 1.77
CA PRO A 137 11.56 -21.86 1.30
C PRO A 137 10.16 -22.15 1.82
N SER A 138 9.80 -23.43 1.96
CA SER A 138 8.51 -23.84 2.49
C SER A 138 8.35 -23.58 4.00
N CYS A 139 9.45 -23.34 4.72
CA CYS A 139 9.46 -23.11 6.16
C CYS A 139 9.34 -21.63 6.54
N VAL A 140 9.45 -20.72 5.57
CA VAL A 140 9.47 -19.27 5.86
C VAL A 140 8.06 -18.78 6.16
N LEU A 141 7.88 -18.28 7.38
CA LEU A 141 6.60 -17.71 7.86
C LEU A 141 6.55 -16.19 7.72
N SER A 142 7.68 -15.50 7.90
CA SER A 142 7.80 -14.05 7.75
C SER A 142 8.96 -13.72 6.83
N LEU A 143 8.75 -12.78 5.91
CA LEU A 143 9.79 -12.33 4.99
C LEU A 143 9.79 -10.80 4.93
N THR A 144 10.95 -10.23 5.24
CA THR A 144 11.27 -8.81 5.01
C THR A 144 12.17 -8.70 3.77
N VAL A 145 11.72 -7.97 2.76
CA VAL A 145 12.47 -7.81 1.50
C VAL A 145 12.49 -6.37 1.02
N GLU A 146 13.60 -6.01 0.38
CA GLU A 146 13.69 -4.77 -0.35
C GLU A 146 12.95 -4.86 -1.68
N VAL A 147 12.40 -3.75 -2.18
CA VAL A 147 11.75 -3.64 -3.49
C VAL A 147 12.56 -4.27 -4.64
N ALA A 148 13.87 -4.01 -4.69
CA ALA A 148 14.75 -4.58 -5.72
C ALA A 148 14.83 -6.11 -5.62
N GLN A 149 14.92 -6.63 -4.39
CA GLN A 149 14.98 -8.07 -4.11
C GLN A 149 13.64 -8.74 -4.40
N LEU A 150 12.52 -8.08 -4.12
CA LEU A 150 11.18 -8.58 -4.45
C LEU A 150 11.03 -8.73 -5.97
N THR A 151 11.44 -7.72 -6.73
CA THR A 151 11.32 -7.74 -8.21
C THR A 151 12.16 -8.87 -8.82
N GLN A 152 13.37 -9.10 -8.30
CA GLN A 152 14.23 -10.20 -8.72
C GLN A 152 13.69 -11.56 -8.26
N GLY A 153 13.22 -11.64 -7.01
CA GLY A 153 12.67 -12.85 -6.40
C GLY A 153 11.32 -13.29 -6.96
N LEU A 154 10.59 -12.41 -7.62
CA LEU A 154 9.36 -12.74 -8.34
C LEU A 154 9.59 -13.01 -9.83
N ALA A 155 10.82 -12.85 -10.33
CA ALA A 155 11.19 -13.27 -11.67
C ALA A 155 11.31 -14.81 -11.76
N SER A 156 10.98 -15.36 -12.95
CA SER A 156 10.86 -16.80 -13.23
C SER A 156 11.98 -17.66 -12.61
N ASN A 157 11.58 -18.80 -12.01
CA ASN A 157 12.43 -19.80 -11.32
C ASN A 157 13.05 -19.38 -9.98
N SER A 158 12.54 -18.32 -9.36
CA SER A 158 12.99 -17.91 -8.03
C SER A 158 12.33 -18.71 -6.91
N SER A 159 13.11 -19.04 -5.90
CA SER A 159 12.71 -19.79 -4.71
C SER A 159 11.79 -19.02 -3.76
N MET A 160 11.51 -17.74 -4.03
CA MET A 160 10.43 -17.00 -3.38
C MET A 160 9.05 -17.49 -3.80
N LEU A 161 8.93 -18.03 -5.02
CA LEU A 161 7.68 -18.64 -5.51
C LEU A 161 7.38 -20.00 -4.84
N GLN A 162 8.32 -20.54 -4.07
CA GLN A 162 8.17 -21.79 -3.34
C GLN A 162 7.72 -21.57 -1.88
N MET A 163 7.51 -20.32 -1.45
CA MET A 163 7.14 -19.97 -0.08
C MET A 163 5.62 -20.05 0.14
N THR A 164 5.08 -21.27 0.10
CA THR A 164 3.63 -21.51 0.23
C THR A 164 3.06 -21.21 1.63
N ASN A 165 3.89 -21.29 2.67
CA ASN A 165 3.52 -21.07 4.06
C ASN A 165 3.79 -19.64 4.56
N LEU A 166 4.12 -18.72 3.64
CA LEU A 166 4.40 -17.34 4.02
C LEU A 166 3.14 -16.69 4.62
N GLN A 167 3.23 -16.27 5.88
CA GLN A 167 2.14 -15.62 6.61
C GLN A 167 2.30 -14.10 6.62
N GLN A 168 3.53 -13.59 6.62
CA GLN A 168 3.80 -12.16 6.66
C GLN A 168 4.83 -11.76 5.59
N LEU A 169 4.45 -10.82 4.72
CA LEU A 169 5.33 -10.21 3.73
C LEU A 169 5.46 -8.72 4.00
N VAL A 170 6.68 -8.27 4.29
CA VAL A 170 7.02 -6.86 4.49
C VAL A 170 7.95 -6.42 3.38
N VAL A 171 7.51 -5.45 2.60
CA VAL A 171 8.30 -4.83 1.54
C VAL A 171 8.68 -3.42 1.99
N HIS A 172 9.97 -3.13 1.94
CA HIS A 172 10.51 -1.82 2.30
C HIS A 172 11.48 -1.32 1.23
N LYS A 173 11.72 -0.01 1.20
CA LYS A 173 12.74 0.61 0.36
C LYS A 173 13.92 1.04 1.25
N ALA A 174 15.16 0.91 0.78
CA ALA A 174 16.37 1.11 1.59
C ALA A 174 16.48 2.49 2.29
N VAL A 175 15.74 3.49 1.82
CA VAL A 175 15.76 4.86 2.37
C VAL A 175 14.71 5.07 3.47
N ALA A 176 13.86 4.08 3.77
CA ALA A 176 12.91 4.22 4.86
C ALA A 176 13.67 4.22 6.22
N PRO A 177 13.52 5.24 7.08
CA PRO A 177 13.96 5.14 8.46
C PRO A 177 13.27 3.92 9.08
N ARG A 178 13.96 3.23 10.00
CA ARG A 178 13.42 2.09 10.72
C ARG A 178 12.13 2.51 11.43
N VAL A 179 10.98 2.27 10.80
CA VAL A 179 9.70 2.28 11.48
C VAL A 179 9.85 1.21 12.57
N GLY A 180 9.70 1.62 13.82
CA GLY A 180 9.91 0.76 14.98
C GLY A 180 9.20 -0.59 14.77
N SER A 181 9.91 -1.65 15.12
CA SER A 181 9.42 -3.03 15.20
C SER A 181 7.96 -3.05 15.66
N ALA A 182 7.05 -3.55 14.80
CA ALA A 182 5.67 -4.07 14.99
C ALA A 182 4.74 -3.56 16.12
N ALA A 183 5.17 -2.58 16.91
CA ALA A 183 4.68 -2.22 18.24
C ALA A 183 4.76 -0.70 18.49
N THR A 184 5.41 0.08 17.62
CA THR A 184 5.21 1.54 17.60
C THR A 184 3.87 1.90 16.98
N PRO A 185 3.21 2.95 17.49
CA PRO A 185 1.77 2.94 17.56
C PRO A 185 1.12 3.36 16.24
N LEU A 186 -0.18 3.08 16.12
CA LEU A 186 -1.04 3.27 14.93
C LEU A 186 -1.14 4.73 14.42
N TYR A 187 -0.31 5.63 14.94
CA TYR A 187 -0.35 7.07 14.67
C TYR A 187 0.37 7.44 13.38
N ALA A 188 -0.11 8.44 12.65
CA ALA A 188 0.51 8.95 11.42
C ALA A 188 1.98 9.39 11.57
N TRP A 189 2.46 9.63 12.78
CA TRP A 189 3.82 10.08 13.07
C TRP A 189 4.82 8.92 12.96
N GLY A 190 5.84 9.12 12.11
CA GLY A 190 6.87 8.12 11.82
C GLY A 190 6.67 7.32 10.53
N CYS A 191 5.52 7.42 9.86
CA CYS A 191 5.33 6.83 8.52
C CYS A 191 6.05 7.66 7.45
N ALA A 192 7.15 7.18 6.88
CA ALA A 192 7.85 7.93 5.84
C ALA A 192 6.97 8.13 4.59
N GLU A 193 7.01 9.31 3.97
CA GLU A 193 6.51 9.49 2.61
C GLU A 193 7.65 9.23 1.64
N LEU A 194 7.35 8.63 0.48
CA LEU A 194 8.34 8.53 -0.59
C LEU A 194 8.78 9.94 -1.01
N PRO A 195 10.07 10.26 -0.95
CA PRO A 195 10.54 11.54 -1.46
C PRO A 195 10.37 11.57 -2.98
N THR A 196 9.94 12.73 -3.49
CA THR A 196 9.54 12.93 -4.89
C THR A 196 10.66 12.73 -5.91
N ASN A 197 11.91 12.59 -5.46
CA ASN A 197 13.10 12.41 -6.28
C ASN A 197 13.48 10.93 -6.49
N GLN A 198 12.80 9.98 -5.85
CA GLN A 198 13.14 8.56 -5.97
C GLN A 198 12.53 7.92 -7.23
N SER A 199 13.21 6.92 -7.79
CA SER A 199 12.67 6.08 -8.86
C SER A 199 11.38 5.38 -8.41
N ASN A 200 10.36 5.28 -9.28
CA ASN A 200 9.14 4.52 -9.00
C ASN A 200 9.28 3.04 -9.40
N ASP A 201 10.40 2.43 -9.02
CA ASP A 201 10.66 0.99 -9.21
C ASP A 201 9.67 0.11 -8.43
N GLY A 202 9.17 0.61 -7.29
CA GLY A 202 8.18 -0.07 -6.46
C GLY A 202 6.90 -0.44 -7.18
N GLU A 203 6.40 0.39 -8.11
CA GLU A 203 5.15 0.10 -8.81
C GLU A 203 5.27 -1.16 -9.68
N SER A 204 6.43 -1.34 -10.33
CA SER A 204 6.72 -2.55 -11.09
C SER A 204 6.82 -3.79 -10.21
N ALA A 205 7.34 -3.63 -8.98
CA ALA A 205 7.44 -4.71 -7.99
C ALA A 205 6.05 -5.12 -7.48
N VAL A 206 5.15 -4.17 -7.23
CA VAL A 206 3.75 -4.43 -6.85
C VAL A 206 3.00 -5.11 -7.99
N LEU A 207 3.24 -4.73 -9.24
CA LEU A 207 2.64 -5.40 -10.39
C LEU A 207 3.14 -6.85 -10.52
N ALA A 208 4.44 -7.10 -10.31
CA ALA A 208 4.98 -8.44 -10.25
C ALA A 208 4.39 -9.26 -9.09
N LEU A 209 4.20 -8.63 -7.93
CA LEU A 209 3.56 -9.24 -6.77
C LEU A 209 2.10 -9.62 -7.08
N ALA A 210 1.33 -8.73 -7.70
CA ALA A 210 -0.03 -9.03 -8.13
C ALA A 210 -0.08 -10.21 -9.12
N GLY A 211 0.89 -10.27 -10.05
CA GLY A 211 1.05 -11.42 -10.95
C GLY A 211 1.32 -12.73 -10.19
N ALA A 212 2.21 -12.71 -9.20
CA ALA A 212 2.51 -13.88 -8.38
C ALA A 212 1.33 -14.30 -7.48
N LEU A 213 0.58 -13.34 -6.95
CA LEU A 213 -0.64 -13.60 -6.18
C LEU A 213 -1.70 -14.30 -7.06
N ASN A 214 -1.92 -13.82 -8.28
CA ASN A 214 -2.83 -14.47 -9.24
C ASN A 214 -2.42 -15.91 -9.59
N THR A 215 -1.14 -16.24 -9.51
CA THR A 215 -0.68 -17.63 -9.68
C THR A 215 -0.86 -18.52 -8.45
N GLY A 216 -1.36 -17.99 -7.34
CA GLY A 216 -1.64 -18.73 -6.11
C GLY A 216 -0.41 -19.05 -5.26
N VAL A 217 0.66 -18.25 -5.37
CA VAL A 217 1.95 -18.50 -4.70
C VAL A 217 1.89 -18.33 -3.18
N PHE A 218 1.02 -17.43 -2.69
CA PHE A 218 0.94 -17.07 -1.26
C PHE A 218 -0.46 -17.33 -0.66
N PRO A 219 -0.90 -18.60 -0.58
CA PRO A 219 -2.24 -18.93 -0.08
C PRO A 219 -2.42 -18.66 1.42
N SER A 220 -1.33 -18.72 2.19
CA SER A 220 -1.33 -18.60 3.65
C SER A 220 -1.07 -17.18 4.17
N LEU A 221 -1.08 -16.18 3.28
CA LEU A 221 -0.68 -14.82 3.63
C LEU A 221 -1.73 -14.16 4.54
N LYS A 222 -1.31 -13.81 5.75
CA LYS A 222 -2.13 -13.11 6.76
C LYS A 222 -1.83 -11.61 6.81
N LYS A 223 -0.59 -11.21 6.52
CA LYS A 223 -0.16 -9.82 6.64
C LYS A 223 0.64 -9.40 5.41
N LEU A 224 0.16 -8.35 4.75
CA LEU A 224 0.86 -7.71 3.64
C LEU A 224 1.16 -6.25 4.01
N GLN A 225 2.44 -5.91 4.04
CA GLN A 225 2.92 -4.58 4.41
C GLN A 225 3.76 -4.00 3.28
N LEU A 226 3.23 -2.96 2.65
CA LEU A 226 3.91 -2.13 1.65
C LEU A 226 3.97 -0.71 2.22
N ILE A 227 5.07 -0.32 2.85
CA ILE A 227 5.22 1.03 3.43
C ILE A 227 6.23 1.82 2.65
N SER A 228 5.81 2.97 2.11
CA SER A 228 6.67 3.88 1.34
C SER A 228 7.39 3.15 0.20
N VAL A 229 6.68 2.26 -0.49
CA VAL A 229 7.24 1.37 -1.53
C VAL A 229 7.10 1.98 -2.92
N PHE A 230 5.92 2.49 -3.26
CA PHE A 230 5.63 2.97 -4.62
C PHE A 230 4.75 4.22 -4.63
N VAL A 231 4.71 4.91 -5.76
CA VAL A 231 3.69 5.91 -6.08
C VAL A 231 2.75 5.31 -7.12
N ASN A 232 1.44 5.33 -6.84
CA ASN A 232 0.45 4.79 -7.76
C ASN A 232 0.28 5.74 -8.96
N THR A 233 0.64 5.29 -10.17
CA THR A 233 0.50 6.09 -11.41
C THR A 233 -0.71 5.63 -12.21
N MET A 234 -1.26 6.53 -13.04
CA MET A 234 -2.39 6.22 -13.92
C MET A 234 -1.99 5.28 -15.06
N SER A 235 -0.72 5.30 -15.48
CA SER A 235 -0.23 4.47 -16.59
C SER A 235 0.01 3.02 -16.21
N CYS A 236 0.60 2.76 -15.03
CA CYS A 236 0.90 1.39 -14.59
C CYS A 236 -0.16 0.82 -13.63
N ASN A 237 -0.80 1.67 -12.81
CA ASN A 237 -1.81 1.32 -11.80
C ASN A 237 -1.45 0.07 -10.97
N GLY A 238 -0.27 0.08 -10.34
CA GLY A 238 0.19 -1.06 -9.54
C GLY A 238 -0.81 -1.50 -8.45
N LEU A 239 -1.48 -0.54 -7.81
CA LEU A 239 -2.48 -0.85 -6.78
C LEU A 239 -3.72 -1.55 -7.38
N ARG A 240 -4.19 -1.16 -8.57
CA ARG A 240 -5.31 -1.83 -9.23
C ARG A 240 -4.99 -3.30 -9.48
N ALA A 241 -3.78 -3.58 -9.97
CA ALA A 241 -3.35 -4.96 -10.19
C ALA A 241 -3.39 -5.76 -8.87
N LEU A 242 -2.88 -5.18 -7.78
CA LEU A 242 -2.92 -5.80 -6.46
C LEU A 242 -4.35 -6.04 -5.97
N CYS A 243 -5.22 -5.02 -6.01
CA CYS A 243 -6.62 -5.15 -5.62
C CYS A 243 -7.34 -6.20 -6.46
N SER A 244 -7.16 -6.20 -7.79
CA SER A 244 -7.76 -7.21 -8.67
C SER A 244 -7.28 -8.63 -8.37
N ALA A 245 -6.02 -8.80 -7.95
CA ALA A 245 -5.49 -10.10 -7.55
C ALA A 245 -5.98 -10.55 -6.16
N LEU A 246 -6.41 -9.62 -5.31
CA LEU A 246 -7.05 -9.95 -4.04
C LEU A 246 -8.55 -10.25 -4.25
N GLU A 247 -9.19 -9.60 -5.24
CA GLU A 247 -10.56 -9.87 -5.69
C GLU A 247 -10.73 -11.26 -6.33
N THR A 248 -9.67 -11.94 -6.74
CA THR A 248 -9.73 -13.33 -7.22
C THR A 248 -9.70 -14.36 -6.08
N GLY A 249 -9.61 -13.92 -4.82
CA GLY A 249 -9.61 -14.79 -3.65
C GLY A 249 -8.28 -15.53 -3.41
N CYS A 250 -7.17 -15.04 -3.98
CA CYS A 250 -5.86 -15.68 -3.88
C CYS A 250 -5.27 -15.69 -2.44
N CYS A 251 -5.73 -14.78 -1.56
CA CYS A 251 -5.29 -14.69 -0.17
C CYS A 251 -6.50 -14.67 0.78
N PRO A 252 -7.16 -15.81 1.02
CA PRO A 252 -8.38 -15.86 1.84
C PRO A 252 -8.11 -15.50 3.30
N LEU A 253 -6.90 -15.77 3.81
CA LEU A 253 -6.50 -15.56 5.21
C LEU A 253 -5.94 -14.16 5.50
N LEU A 254 -6.03 -13.21 4.57
CA LEU A 254 -5.45 -11.89 4.76
C LEU A 254 -6.18 -11.12 5.86
N GLU A 255 -5.47 -10.82 6.95
CA GLU A 255 -5.96 -10.10 8.13
C GLU A 255 -5.51 -8.64 8.17
N ASP A 256 -4.27 -8.37 7.74
CA ASP A 256 -3.66 -7.03 7.81
C ASP A 256 -3.17 -6.60 6.42
N LEU A 257 -3.72 -5.48 5.91
CA LEU A 257 -3.28 -4.82 4.68
C LEU A 257 -2.77 -3.41 5.02
N LEU A 258 -1.44 -3.24 4.98
CA LEU A 258 -0.78 -2.00 5.34
C LEU A 258 -0.17 -1.34 4.09
N LEU A 259 -0.71 -0.20 3.69
CA LEU A 259 -0.34 0.54 2.47
C LEU A 259 0.10 1.98 2.77
N ALA A 260 0.66 2.24 3.95
CA ALA A 260 1.03 3.59 4.37
C ALA A 260 2.12 4.22 3.46
N GLY A 261 1.97 5.50 3.12
CA GLY A 261 3.01 6.28 2.44
C GLY A 261 3.22 5.99 0.95
N ASN A 262 2.27 5.35 0.26
CA ASN A 262 2.37 4.96 -1.17
C ASN A 262 1.70 5.93 -2.16
N SER A 263 1.36 7.16 -1.73
CA SER A 263 0.78 8.20 -2.60
C SER A 263 -0.35 7.69 -3.51
N LEU A 264 -1.32 6.99 -2.91
CA LEU A 264 -2.41 6.34 -3.65
C LEU A 264 -3.39 7.31 -4.32
N ALA A 265 -3.55 8.51 -3.72
CA ALA A 265 -4.56 9.49 -4.06
C ALA A 265 -6.00 8.92 -4.03
N ASP A 266 -6.97 9.70 -4.48
CA ASP A 266 -8.37 9.25 -4.52
C ASP A 266 -8.58 8.04 -5.42
N LEU A 267 -7.86 7.96 -6.54
CA LEU A 267 -7.93 6.81 -7.44
C LEU A 267 -7.63 5.49 -6.70
N GLY A 268 -6.54 5.44 -5.93
CA GLY A 268 -6.20 4.25 -5.18
C GLY A 268 -7.21 3.95 -4.07
N ALA A 269 -7.81 4.97 -3.45
CA ALA A 269 -8.90 4.78 -2.50
C ALA A 269 -10.14 4.12 -3.14
N TYR A 270 -10.47 4.44 -4.39
CA TYR A 270 -11.53 3.75 -5.14
C TYR A 270 -11.22 2.27 -5.40
N GLU A 271 -9.97 1.92 -5.69
CA GLU A 271 -9.58 0.52 -5.88
C GLU A 271 -9.64 -0.26 -4.56
N VAL A 272 -9.24 0.34 -3.44
CA VAL A 272 -9.42 -0.25 -2.10
C VAL A 272 -10.91 -0.38 -1.75
N ALA A 273 -11.73 0.62 -2.07
CA ALA A 273 -13.17 0.56 -1.88
C ALA A 273 -13.81 -0.61 -2.67
N ARG A 274 -13.34 -0.87 -3.90
CA ARG A 274 -13.79 -2.00 -4.71
C ARG A 274 -13.37 -3.34 -4.10
N LEU A 275 -12.13 -3.44 -3.64
CA LEU A 275 -11.65 -4.64 -2.92
C LEU A 275 -12.53 -4.94 -1.70
N LEU A 276 -12.86 -3.92 -0.91
CA LEU A 276 -13.73 -4.07 0.27
C LEU A 276 -15.14 -4.54 -0.12
N GLN A 277 -15.66 -4.16 -1.28
CA GLN A 277 -16.99 -4.56 -1.78
C GLN A 277 -17.01 -6.00 -2.33
N SER A 278 -15.88 -6.51 -2.81
CA SER A 278 -15.80 -7.82 -3.48
C SER A 278 -16.09 -9.03 -2.58
N ALA A 279 -16.07 -8.85 -1.25
CA ALA A 279 -16.24 -9.91 -0.24
C ALA A 279 -15.17 -11.03 -0.26
N GLN A 280 -14.10 -10.91 -1.06
CA GLN A 280 -13.06 -11.93 -1.23
C GLN A 280 -11.91 -11.84 -0.21
N ALA A 281 -11.95 -10.85 0.68
CA ALA A 281 -11.05 -10.71 1.82
C ALA A 281 -11.83 -10.76 3.15
N PRO A 282 -12.48 -11.88 3.49
CA PRO A 282 -13.43 -11.96 4.62
C PRO A 282 -12.74 -11.75 5.98
N HIS A 283 -11.46 -12.11 6.09
CA HIS A 283 -10.70 -12.03 7.33
C HIS A 283 -9.98 -10.70 7.54
N LEU A 284 -10.12 -9.72 6.63
CA LEU A 284 -9.42 -8.46 6.74
C LEU A 284 -9.91 -7.67 7.97
N THR A 285 -9.02 -7.52 8.96
CA THR A 285 -9.31 -6.85 10.23
C THR A 285 -8.62 -5.50 10.36
N ARG A 286 -7.47 -5.29 9.70
CA ARG A 286 -6.71 -4.04 9.77
C ARG A 286 -6.40 -3.51 8.38
N LEU A 287 -6.75 -2.26 8.16
CA LEU A 287 -6.44 -1.51 6.94
C LEU A 287 -5.73 -0.21 7.31
N ASP A 288 -4.54 -0.04 6.77
CA ASP A 288 -3.73 1.17 6.99
C ASP A 288 -3.48 1.90 5.66
N LEU A 289 -4.04 3.10 5.57
CA LEU A 289 -3.97 3.99 4.43
C LEU A 289 -3.35 5.34 4.83
N ARG A 290 -2.52 5.38 5.89
CA ARG A 290 -1.88 6.62 6.34
C ARG A 290 -1.00 7.25 5.26
N ARG A 291 -0.94 8.58 5.21
CA ARG A 291 -0.06 9.37 4.34
C ARG A 291 -0.13 8.98 2.85
N ASN A 292 -1.34 8.84 2.33
CA ASN A 292 -1.58 8.44 0.93
C ASN A 292 -2.17 9.55 0.05
N PHE A 293 -2.25 10.78 0.56
CA PHE A 293 -2.87 11.92 -0.12
C PHE A 293 -4.32 11.65 -0.56
N ILE A 294 -5.07 10.88 0.24
CA ILE A 294 -6.48 10.59 -0.03
C ILE A 294 -7.31 11.84 0.35
N GLY A 295 -8.10 12.33 -0.60
CA GLY A 295 -9.02 13.45 -0.46
C GLY A 295 -10.39 13.06 0.08
N GLU A 296 -11.32 14.02 0.02
CA GLU A 296 -12.69 13.83 0.52
C GLU A 296 -13.44 12.77 -0.29
N THR A 297 -13.26 12.75 -1.61
CA THR A 297 -13.90 11.79 -2.51
C THR A 297 -13.43 10.36 -2.28
N GLY A 298 -12.11 10.17 -2.14
CA GLY A 298 -11.54 8.87 -1.80
C GLY A 298 -12.02 8.36 -0.44
N LEU A 299 -12.06 9.23 0.58
CA LEU A 299 -12.62 8.86 1.88
C LEU A 299 -14.09 8.46 1.77
N ARG A 300 -14.94 9.26 1.09
CA ARG A 300 -16.36 8.94 0.88
C ARG A 300 -16.54 7.58 0.22
N ALA A 301 -15.70 7.23 -0.76
CA ALA A 301 -15.74 5.94 -1.43
C ALA A 301 -15.43 4.77 -0.48
N VAL A 302 -14.38 4.91 0.34
CA VAL A 302 -14.02 3.88 1.35
C VAL A 302 -15.13 3.74 2.39
N LEU A 303 -15.67 4.85 2.90
CA LEU A 303 -16.76 4.81 3.88
C LEU A 303 -18.05 4.21 3.31
N ALA A 304 -18.39 4.54 2.06
CA ALA A 304 -19.54 3.96 1.38
C ALA A 304 -19.35 2.45 1.13
N ALA A 305 -18.14 2.02 0.76
CA ALA A 305 -17.81 0.61 0.62
C ALA A 305 -17.99 -0.13 1.96
N LEU A 306 -17.42 0.37 3.05
CA LEU A 306 -17.59 -0.22 4.38
C LEU A 306 -19.07 -0.35 4.76
N ALA A 307 -19.88 0.68 4.45
CA ALA A 307 -21.31 0.66 4.72
C ALA A 307 -22.09 -0.38 3.91
N GLN A 308 -21.65 -0.69 2.69
CA GLN A 308 -22.29 -1.69 1.83
C GLN A 308 -21.82 -3.10 2.17
N THR A 309 -20.52 -3.28 2.42
CA THR A 309 -19.92 -4.59 2.69
C THR A 309 -20.51 -5.24 3.94
N GLN A 310 -20.84 -4.49 4.99
CA GLN A 310 -21.45 -5.06 6.20
C GLN A 310 -22.89 -5.58 5.99
N ARG A 311 -23.59 -5.19 4.91
CA ARG A 311 -24.90 -5.76 4.59
C ARG A 311 -24.81 -7.10 3.84
N ASN A 312 -23.70 -7.32 3.12
CA ASN A 312 -23.59 -8.36 2.11
C ASN A 312 -22.41 -9.34 2.35
N SER A 313 -21.58 -9.13 3.37
CA SER A 313 -20.34 -9.87 3.58
C SER A 313 -19.97 -10.02 5.07
N SER A 314 -19.16 -11.03 5.37
CA SER A 314 -18.61 -11.35 6.70
C SER A 314 -17.39 -10.51 7.10
N LEU A 315 -17.01 -9.52 6.29
CA LEU A 315 -15.87 -8.65 6.56
C LEU A 315 -15.97 -8.03 7.96
N SER A 316 -14.95 -8.19 8.80
CA SER A 316 -14.94 -7.66 10.17
C SER A 316 -13.77 -6.71 10.39
N LEU A 317 -13.84 -5.53 9.77
CA LEU A 317 -12.78 -4.54 9.86
C LEU A 317 -12.79 -3.86 11.24
N LYS A 318 -11.72 -4.08 12.01
CA LYS A 318 -11.55 -3.60 13.39
C LYS A 318 -10.73 -2.33 13.47
N VAL A 319 -9.78 -2.12 12.57
CA VAL A 319 -8.82 -1.01 12.61
C VAL A 319 -8.75 -0.36 11.23
N LEU A 320 -9.09 0.92 11.16
CA LEU A 320 -8.91 1.76 9.97
C LEU A 320 -7.99 2.94 10.32
N CYS A 321 -6.83 3.02 9.68
CA CYS A 321 -5.92 4.14 9.85
C CYS A 321 -5.90 5.00 8.58
N MET A 322 -6.39 6.23 8.68
CA MET A 322 -6.48 7.22 7.61
C MET A 322 -5.72 8.51 7.97
N GLY A 323 -4.78 8.44 8.91
CA GLY A 323 -4.01 9.59 9.35
C GLY A 323 -3.06 10.15 8.27
N GLY A 324 -2.78 11.46 8.30
CA GLY A 324 -1.90 12.11 7.33
C GLY A 324 -2.49 12.20 5.92
N ASN A 325 -3.81 12.23 5.77
CA ASN A 325 -4.48 12.39 4.48
C ASN A 325 -5.05 13.82 4.34
N LEU A 326 -5.88 14.06 3.32
CA LEU A 326 -6.46 15.36 3.00
C LEU A 326 -7.92 15.46 3.49
N VAL A 327 -8.24 14.83 4.62
CA VAL A 327 -9.60 14.82 5.18
C VAL A 327 -9.90 16.18 5.83
N THR A 328 -11.06 16.75 5.50
CA THR A 328 -11.53 18.05 6.01
C THR A 328 -12.89 17.91 6.71
N ASP A 329 -13.40 19.01 7.28
CA ASP A 329 -14.69 19.06 7.97
C ASP A 329 -15.88 18.67 7.08
N ASN A 330 -15.74 18.77 5.76
CA ASN A 330 -16.78 18.34 4.81
C ASN A 330 -17.08 16.84 4.88
N CYS A 331 -16.20 16.05 5.52
CA CYS A 331 -16.39 14.62 5.72
C CYS A 331 -16.89 14.26 7.13
N VAL A 332 -17.06 15.23 8.02
CA VAL A 332 -17.48 14.98 9.42
C VAL A 332 -18.86 14.34 9.45
N ASN A 333 -19.80 14.76 8.61
CA ASN A 333 -21.12 14.16 8.53
C ASN A 333 -21.07 12.68 8.12
N GLU A 334 -20.23 12.32 7.16
CA GLU A 334 -20.00 10.93 6.74
C GLU A 334 -19.35 10.11 7.85
N LEU A 335 -18.34 10.67 8.53
CA LEU A 335 -17.67 10.05 9.67
C LEU A 335 -18.65 9.84 10.83
N GLN A 336 -19.52 10.82 11.11
CA GLN A 336 -20.58 10.70 12.10
C GLN A 336 -21.64 9.68 11.70
N ARG A 337 -21.95 9.52 10.41
CA ARG A 337 -22.85 8.45 9.95
C ARG A 337 -22.22 7.07 10.13
N LEU A 338 -20.93 6.93 9.80
CA LEU A 338 -20.16 5.70 10.04
C LEU A 338 -20.12 5.35 11.54
N LEU A 339 -19.79 6.35 12.36
CA LEU A 339 -19.66 6.21 13.81
C LEU A 339 -21.00 6.15 14.53
N GLY A 340 -22.07 6.71 13.96
CA GLY A 340 -23.39 6.79 14.55
C GLY A 340 -24.32 5.64 14.19
N GLY A 341 -24.01 4.87 13.15
CA GLY A 341 -24.84 3.77 12.66
C GLY A 341 -24.40 2.37 13.10
N SER A 342 -25.31 1.41 12.91
CA SER A 342 -25.08 -0.05 12.84
C SER A 342 -24.20 -0.47 11.66
N THR A 343 -23.65 0.51 10.93
CA THR A 343 -22.99 0.38 9.65
C THR A 343 -21.62 -0.30 9.74
N CYS A 344 -20.91 -0.20 10.88
CA CYS A 344 -19.64 -0.88 11.15
C CYS A 344 -19.52 -1.26 12.64
N PRO A 345 -20.21 -2.31 13.13
CA PRO A 345 -20.20 -2.68 14.55
C PRO A 345 -18.83 -3.22 15.00
N SER A 346 -18.04 -3.77 14.07
CA SER A 346 -16.74 -4.37 14.33
C SER A 346 -15.60 -3.35 14.45
N LEU A 347 -15.78 -2.12 13.98
CA LEU A 347 -14.74 -1.09 13.97
C LEU A 347 -14.44 -0.62 15.39
N ARG A 348 -13.20 -0.83 15.83
CA ARG A 348 -12.69 -0.49 17.18
C ARG A 348 -11.77 0.70 17.17
N PHE A 349 -11.00 0.89 16.10
CA PHE A 349 -10.04 1.98 16.00
C PHE A 349 -10.21 2.72 14.67
N LEU A 350 -10.34 4.04 14.76
CA LEU A 350 -10.33 4.96 13.63
C LEU A 350 -9.23 6.00 13.85
N GLY A 351 -8.14 5.90 13.09
CA GLY A 351 -7.05 6.87 13.11
C GLY A 351 -7.26 7.97 12.07
N LEU A 352 -7.46 9.20 12.52
CA LEU A 352 -7.63 10.42 11.72
C LEU A 352 -6.56 11.48 12.04
N GLU A 353 -5.45 11.07 12.68
CA GLU A 353 -4.37 11.99 13.05
C GLU A 353 -3.80 12.73 11.84
N ASP A 354 -3.21 13.91 12.04
CA ASP A 354 -2.53 14.66 10.97
C ASP A 354 -3.39 14.90 9.70
N ASN A 355 -4.70 15.04 9.87
CA ASN A 355 -5.64 15.49 8.84
C ASN A 355 -5.97 16.99 8.99
N PHE A 356 -6.89 17.52 8.18
CA PHE A 356 -7.27 18.94 8.13
C PHE A 356 -8.67 19.19 8.71
N LEU A 357 -8.99 18.50 9.80
CA LEU A 357 -10.20 18.75 10.58
C LEU A 357 -10.00 19.97 11.50
N SER A 358 -11.04 20.79 11.65
CA SER A 358 -11.07 21.84 12.68
C SER A 358 -11.30 21.24 14.06
N ALA A 359 -11.05 22.03 15.11
CA ALA A 359 -11.31 21.61 16.49
C ALA A 359 -12.79 21.21 16.70
N GLU A 360 -13.72 21.97 16.11
CA GLU A 360 -15.16 21.66 16.13
C GLU A 360 -15.47 20.35 15.41
N GLY A 361 -14.89 20.14 14.21
CA GLY A 361 -15.04 18.89 13.46
C GLY A 361 -14.53 17.67 14.22
N VAL A 362 -13.38 17.80 14.90
CA VAL A 362 -12.83 16.74 15.76
C VAL A 362 -13.75 16.46 16.96
N GLN A 363 -14.24 17.51 17.62
CA GLN A 363 -15.15 17.36 18.76
C GLN A 363 -16.44 16.64 18.35
N LEU A 364 -17.05 17.03 17.23
CA LEU A 364 -18.25 16.39 16.68
C LEU A 364 -18.05 14.90 16.35
N VAL A 365 -16.87 14.53 15.85
CA VAL A 365 -16.52 13.13 15.58
C VAL A 365 -16.33 12.35 16.88
N LEU A 366 -15.64 12.93 17.87
CA LEU A 366 -15.39 12.31 19.17
C LEU A 366 -16.66 12.14 20.00
N GLU A 367 -17.53 13.15 20.04
CA GLU A 367 -18.83 13.09 20.72
C GLU A 367 -19.67 11.94 20.15
N LYS A 368 -19.76 11.83 18.82
CA LYS A 368 -20.53 10.76 18.18
C LYS A 368 -19.92 9.37 18.42
N ALA A 369 -18.58 9.28 18.49
CA ALA A 369 -17.89 8.04 18.84
C ALA A 369 -18.14 7.62 20.31
N ALA A 370 -18.19 8.59 21.23
CA ALA A 370 -18.41 8.36 22.66
C ALA A 370 -19.85 7.94 22.98
N VAL A 371 -20.85 8.50 22.29
CA VAL A 371 -22.27 8.17 22.49
C VAL A 371 -22.62 6.74 22.08
N ASN A 372 -21.82 6.10 21.22
CA ASN A 372 -22.11 4.75 20.74
C ASN A 372 -21.56 3.67 21.69
N THR A 373 -22.14 3.55 22.88
CA THR A 373 -21.85 2.54 23.91
C THR A 373 -22.46 1.16 23.60
N SER A 374 -22.27 0.65 22.38
CA SER A 374 -22.57 -0.75 22.07
C SER A 374 -21.45 -1.66 22.61
N SER A 375 -21.51 -2.03 23.89
CA SER A 375 -20.71 -3.04 24.65
C SER A 375 -19.17 -3.10 24.51
N ARG A 376 -18.53 -2.39 23.57
CA ARG A 376 -17.08 -2.36 23.31
C ARG A 376 -16.68 -0.99 22.76
N ALA A 377 -15.83 -0.26 23.48
CA ALA A 377 -15.48 1.13 23.17
C ALA A 377 -14.81 1.29 21.79
N ARG A 378 -15.26 2.29 21.00
CA ARG A 378 -14.60 2.76 19.78
C ARG A 378 -13.58 3.83 20.14
N ARG A 379 -12.31 3.62 19.79
CA ARG A 379 -11.24 4.61 19.95
C ARG A 379 -11.05 5.36 18.64
N VAL A 380 -11.23 6.67 18.67
CA VAL A 380 -10.88 7.56 17.56
C VAL A 380 -9.67 8.36 17.98
N SER A 381 -8.63 8.41 17.15
CA SER A 381 -7.49 9.31 17.36
C SER A 381 -7.52 10.40 16.29
N CYS A 382 -7.54 11.65 16.73
CA CYS A 382 -7.56 12.83 15.87
C CYS A 382 -6.37 13.76 16.18
N ASP A 383 -5.40 13.29 16.97
CA ASP A 383 -4.34 14.17 17.47
C ASP A 383 -3.50 14.71 16.31
N ARG A 384 -3.27 16.01 16.35
CA ARG A 384 -2.33 16.72 15.48
C ARG A 384 -1.15 17.09 16.37
N ASP A 385 0.07 16.82 15.93
CA ASP A 385 1.23 17.01 16.78
C ASP A 385 1.30 18.50 17.14
N ALA A 386 1.10 18.79 18.42
CA ALA A 386 1.46 20.05 19.05
C ALA A 386 2.90 19.88 19.54
N SER A 387 3.84 19.72 18.61
CA SER A 387 5.26 19.68 18.91
C SER A 387 6.02 20.56 17.91
N THR A 388 6.22 21.80 18.37
CA THR A 388 7.36 22.73 18.12
C THR A 388 7.83 22.97 16.70
#